data_AF-A0AAE9NQA5-F1
#
_entry.id   AF-A0AAE9NQA5-F1
#
_cell.length_a   1.000
_cell.length_b   1.000
_cell.length_c   1.000
_cell.angle_alpha   90.00
_cell.angle_beta   90.00
_cell.angle_gamma   90.00
#
_symmetry.space_group_name_H-M   'P 1'
#
loop_
_entity.id
_entity.type
_entity.pdbx_description
1 polymer ?
#
loop_
_entity_poly.entity_id
_entity_poly.type
_entity_poly.pdbx_seq_one_letter_code
_entity_poly.pdbx_strand_id
1 'polypeptide(L)'
;MNSISTFGSHTVAYSGQRNLAVNSQTEKQNVASNNGALTRETIGRQVVEISPEALAKFQAYAAKQKLDDTTSEQLRTTEGARVSQPGPLSEEEQAWRVEAMASGSAKIYAAYLKKIDDAWGNLSPLTKQMDQTYASFLDQLAEDHPDLKDAFFGFSVNKDGTLFVTQAEGLDSEQIDRLEKALNGSDELVALANDLADAQIEVFNAHDGFNTQKTLSRDNYGETIDMGVDILTRHLARSAPRDGTAAAIHQRNWDSNWYNQI
;
A
#
# COMPACT_ATOMS: atom_id res chain seq x y z
N MET A 1 44.89 40.18 38.25
CA MET A 1 45.57 39.46 37.15
C MET A 1 44.71 38.29 36.73
N ASN A 2 44.89 37.80 35.49
CA ASN A 2 43.90 37.00 34.78
C ASN A 2 43.96 35.50 35.15
N SER A 3 42.85 34.80 34.95
CA SER A 3 42.81 33.55 34.17
C SER A 3 41.39 33.29 33.66
N ILE A 4 41.30 32.61 32.51
CA ILE A 4 40.05 32.23 31.83
C ILE A 4 39.81 30.73 32.08
N SER A 5 38.58 30.25 31.97
CA SER A 5 38.32 28.81 31.80
C SER A 5 37.13 28.55 30.87
N THR A 6 37.21 27.40 30.19
CA THR A 6 36.41 27.01 29.04
C THR A 6 35.05 26.42 29.44
N PHE A 7 34.01 26.65 28.64
CA PHE A 7 32.75 25.88 28.74
C PHE A 7 32.84 24.60 27.90
N GLY A 8 32.16 23.53 28.36
CA GLY A 8 32.12 22.26 27.66
C GLY A 8 30.82 21.48 27.90
N SER A 9 30.45 20.70 26.88
CA SER A 9 29.58 19.52 26.85
C SER A 9 28.42 19.38 27.86
N HIS A 10 27.19 19.40 27.35
CA HIS A 10 26.04 18.81 28.04
C HIS A 10 25.56 17.53 27.35
N THR A 11 25.83 16.38 27.99
CA THR A 11 25.07 15.15 27.82
C THR A 11 23.92 15.14 28.83
N VAL A 12 22.73 14.69 28.44
CA VAL A 12 21.61 14.41 29.37
C VAL A 12 21.21 12.94 29.22
N ALA A 13 20.96 12.28 30.34
CA ALA A 13 20.87 10.82 30.45
C ALA A 13 19.42 10.29 30.54
N TYR A 14 19.29 8.96 30.44
CA TYR A 14 18.03 8.22 30.33
C TYR A 14 17.66 7.52 31.65
N SER A 15 16.44 7.70 32.15
CA SER A 15 15.84 6.98 33.29
C SER A 15 14.30 7.19 33.33
N GLY A 16 13.47 6.37 33.99
CA GLY A 16 13.75 5.12 34.72
C GLY A 16 12.59 4.64 35.61
N GLN A 17 11.54 4.08 34.99
CA GLN A 17 10.50 3.16 35.55
C GLN A 17 9.83 3.37 36.94
N ARG A 18 8.50 3.53 36.89
CA ARG A 18 7.42 2.82 37.64
C ARG A 18 7.46 2.64 39.19
N ASN A 19 6.32 2.97 39.82
CA ASN A 19 5.58 2.20 40.85
C ASN A 19 4.18 2.86 41.03
N LEU A 20 3.13 2.33 41.69
CA LEU A 20 2.45 1.02 41.78
C LEU A 20 1.48 1.08 43.00
N ALA A 21 0.15 1.25 42.77
CA ALA A 21 -0.99 0.99 43.69
C ALA A 21 -2.30 1.48 43.00
N VAL A 22 -3.43 0.76 42.85
CA VAL A 22 -4.31 0.03 43.82
C VAL A 22 -5.10 1.02 44.70
N ASN A 23 -6.45 1.04 44.79
CA ASN A 23 -7.55 0.14 44.36
C ASN A 23 -8.80 0.99 43.96
N SER A 24 -10.08 0.58 43.77
CA SER A 24 -10.86 -0.69 43.83
C SER A 24 -12.30 -0.48 43.28
N GLN A 25 -12.91 -1.51 42.62
CA GLN A 25 -14.37 -1.80 42.55
C GLN A 25 -15.30 -0.78 41.82
N THR A 26 -16.39 -1.11 41.12
CA THR A 26 -17.14 -2.36 40.77
C THR A 26 -17.92 -2.08 39.44
N GLU A 27 -18.52 -3.00 38.67
CA GLU A 27 -19.06 -4.34 38.96
C GLU A 27 -19.17 -5.24 37.69
N LYS A 28 -19.10 -6.57 37.90
CA LYS A 28 -19.67 -7.70 37.11
C LYS A 28 -19.68 -7.63 35.55
N GLN A 29 -18.81 -8.38 34.87
CA GLN A 29 -18.85 -9.84 34.60
C GLN A 29 -19.71 -10.28 33.40
N ASN A 30 -19.04 -10.79 32.37
CA ASN A 30 -19.18 -12.21 32.04
C ASN A 30 -17.86 -12.75 31.47
N VAL A 31 -17.45 -13.95 31.87
CA VAL A 31 -16.24 -14.62 31.40
C VAL A 31 -16.62 -15.98 30.84
N ALA A 32 -16.32 -16.19 29.56
CA ALA A 32 -16.28 -17.52 28.95
C ALA A 32 -14.84 -17.73 28.44
N SER A 33 -14.05 -18.49 29.19
CA SER A 33 -12.68 -18.82 28.81
C SER A 33 -12.65 -19.71 27.57
N ASN A 34 -11.80 -19.39 26.60
CA ASN A 34 -11.34 -20.35 25.59
C ASN A 34 -9.82 -20.25 25.46
N ASN A 35 -9.12 -21.35 25.75
CA ASN A 35 -7.73 -21.53 25.37
C ASN A 35 -7.71 -22.23 24.00
N GLY A 36 -7.01 -21.66 23.02
CA GLY A 36 -6.73 -22.33 21.74
C GLY A 36 -6.93 -21.43 20.52
N ALA A 37 -6.18 -21.76 19.47
CA ALA A 37 -6.07 -21.03 18.20
C ALA A 37 -5.52 -19.59 18.29
N LEU A 38 -4.31 -19.39 17.76
CA LEU A 38 -3.91 -18.12 17.17
C LEU A 38 -4.71 -17.94 15.86
N THR A 39 -5.93 -17.42 15.97
CA THR A 39 -6.66 -16.94 14.80
C THR A 39 -5.91 -15.75 14.21
N ARG A 40 -5.71 -15.73 12.88
CA ARG A 40 -5.19 -14.55 12.16
C ARG A 40 -5.99 -13.33 12.60
N GLU A 41 -5.30 -12.28 13.07
CA GLU A 41 -5.88 -10.94 13.02
C GLU A 41 -6.11 -10.62 11.55
N THR A 42 -7.37 -10.59 11.14
CA THR A 42 -7.75 -10.01 9.85
C THR A 42 -7.40 -8.53 9.96
N ILE A 43 -6.41 -8.09 9.18
CA ILE A 43 -5.95 -6.70 9.20
C ILE A 43 -7.14 -5.84 8.79
N GLY A 44 -7.68 -5.08 9.74
CA GLY A 44 -8.89 -4.30 9.52
C GLY A 44 -8.60 -3.18 8.53
N ARG A 45 -9.03 -3.37 7.27
CA ARG A 45 -8.96 -2.35 6.20
C ARG A 45 -9.40 -1.00 6.77
N GLN A 46 -8.48 -0.03 6.84
CA GLN A 46 -8.84 1.29 7.31
C GLN A 46 -9.81 1.93 6.32
N VAL A 47 -10.98 2.34 6.80
CA VAL A 47 -11.90 3.19 6.05
C VAL A 47 -11.35 4.62 6.10
N VAL A 48 -10.96 5.16 4.95
CA VAL A 48 -10.21 6.42 4.80
C VAL A 48 -11.01 7.37 3.92
N GLU A 49 -11.98 8.07 4.51
CA GLU A 49 -12.85 9.03 3.79
C GLU A 49 -12.05 10.12 3.05
N ILE A 50 -11.91 10.01 1.73
CA ILE A 50 -11.35 11.06 0.86
C ILE A 50 -12.49 11.97 0.37
N SER A 51 -12.27 13.28 0.35
CA SER A 51 -13.32 14.24 -0.07
C SER A 51 -13.42 14.40 -1.59
N PRO A 52 -14.57 14.84 -2.15
CA PRO A 52 -14.73 15.04 -3.59
C PRO A 52 -13.72 16.04 -4.19
N GLU A 53 -13.33 17.10 -3.46
CA GLU A 53 -12.32 18.06 -3.93
C GLU A 53 -10.90 17.48 -3.96
N ALA A 54 -10.69 16.32 -3.33
CA ALA A 54 -9.47 15.55 -3.44
C ALA A 54 -9.54 14.59 -4.64
N LEU A 55 -10.66 13.91 -4.89
CA LEU A 55 -10.88 13.13 -6.11
C LEU A 55 -10.71 13.99 -7.39
N ALA A 56 -11.27 15.20 -7.41
CA ALA A 56 -11.09 16.16 -8.49
C ALA A 56 -9.62 16.60 -8.70
N LYS A 57 -8.80 16.63 -7.64
CA LYS A 57 -7.34 16.91 -7.72
C LYS A 57 -6.53 15.73 -8.28
N PHE A 58 -7.07 14.51 -8.24
CA PHE A 58 -6.48 13.34 -8.90
C PHE A 58 -6.66 13.42 -10.42
N GLN A 59 -7.92 13.49 -10.86
CA GLN A 59 -8.30 13.68 -12.27
C GLN A 59 -7.52 14.85 -12.91
N ALA A 60 -7.55 16.03 -12.29
CA ALA A 60 -6.93 17.26 -12.81
C ALA A 60 -5.37 17.27 -12.83
N TYR A 61 -4.71 16.29 -12.22
CA TYR A 61 -3.25 16.10 -12.32
C TYR A 61 -2.89 15.06 -13.37
N ALA A 62 -3.58 13.93 -13.40
CA ALA A 62 -3.34 12.91 -14.42
C ALA A 62 -3.65 13.45 -15.83
N ALA A 63 -4.70 14.27 -15.98
CA ALA A 63 -4.99 15.00 -17.21
C ALA A 63 -3.82 15.90 -17.70
N LYS A 64 -2.97 16.39 -16.79
CA LYS A 64 -1.75 17.15 -17.16
C LYS A 64 -0.61 16.22 -17.56
N GLN A 65 -0.40 15.11 -16.84
CA GLN A 65 0.57 14.09 -17.27
C GLN A 65 0.25 13.55 -18.68
N LYS A 66 -1.03 13.32 -19.01
CA LYS A 66 -1.47 12.96 -20.37
C LYS A 66 -1.04 13.98 -21.44
N LEU A 67 -0.96 15.26 -21.09
CA LEU A 67 -0.51 16.34 -21.98
C LEU A 67 1.02 16.35 -22.13
N ASP A 68 1.75 16.24 -21.01
CA ASP A 68 3.22 16.31 -20.98
C ASP A 68 3.88 15.06 -21.60
N ASP A 69 3.27 13.87 -21.47
CA ASP A 69 3.75 12.61 -22.09
C ASP A 69 3.48 12.54 -23.61
N THR A 70 3.04 13.61 -24.28
CA THR A 70 2.95 13.67 -25.76
C THR A 70 4.31 13.61 -26.48
N THR A 71 5.41 13.57 -25.73
CA THR A 71 6.77 13.27 -26.26
C THR A 71 7.21 11.81 -25.98
N SER A 72 6.38 11.01 -25.30
CA SER A 72 6.73 9.70 -24.73
C SER A 72 6.14 8.48 -25.46
N GLU A 73 5.49 8.66 -26.62
CA GLU A 73 4.84 7.57 -27.38
C GLU A 73 5.75 6.37 -27.75
N GLN A 74 7.07 6.54 -27.66
CA GLN A 74 8.04 5.50 -27.98
C GLN A 74 8.33 4.49 -26.86
N LEU A 75 7.69 4.62 -25.69
CA LEU A 75 7.88 3.73 -24.53
C LEU A 75 6.73 2.71 -24.32
N ARG A 76 6.07 2.31 -25.42
CA ARG A 76 5.39 1.00 -25.48
C ARG A 76 6.43 -0.13 -25.54
N THR A 77 7.01 -0.46 -24.38
CA THR A 77 7.75 -1.71 -24.18
C THR A 77 6.81 -2.90 -24.32
N THR A 78 6.65 -3.34 -25.57
CA THR A 78 6.34 -4.75 -25.86
C THR A 78 7.43 -5.57 -25.15
N GLU A 79 7.03 -6.62 -24.42
CA GLU A 79 7.87 -7.25 -23.38
C GLU A 79 8.07 -6.38 -22.12
N GLY A 80 6.96 -5.86 -21.57
CA GLY A 80 6.81 -5.95 -20.12
C GLY A 80 6.94 -7.43 -19.73
N ALA A 81 7.98 -7.78 -18.98
CA ALA A 81 8.23 -9.16 -18.57
C ALA A 81 7.10 -9.59 -17.64
N ARG A 82 6.23 -10.50 -18.10
CA ARG A 82 5.11 -11.01 -17.31
C ARG A 82 5.63 -11.55 -15.98
N VAL A 83 5.32 -10.84 -14.90
CA VAL A 83 5.62 -11.29 -13.53
C VAL A 83 4.86 -12.60 -13.36
N SER A 84 5.59 -13.71 -13.29
CA SER A 84 4.97 -15.02 -13.23
C SER A 84 4.33 -15.18 -11.87
N GLN A 85 3.00 -15.32 -11.86
CA GLN A 85 2.11 -15.22 -10.69
C GLN A 85 2.80 -15.74 -9.40
N PRO A 86 3.25 -14.85 -8.50
CA PRO A 86 4.14 -15.18 -7.41
C PRO A 86 3.43 -16.07 -6.38
N GLY A 87 3.77 -17.35 -6.40
CA GLY A 87 3.40 -18.29 -5.35
C GLY A 87 4.10 -17.97 -4.02
N PRO A 88 3.67 -18.61 -2.92
CA PRO A 88 4.41 -18.53 -1.66
C PRO A 88 5.86 -19.01 -1.86
N LEU A 89 6.81 -18.32 -1.21
CA LEU A 89 8.25 -18.63 -1.28
C LEU A 89 8.52 -20.13 -1.07
N SER A 90 9.25 -20.73 -2.00
CA SER A 90 9.57 -22.16 -1.96
C SER A 90 10.41 -22.54 -0.73
N GLU A 91 10.33 -23.80 -0.28
CA GLU A 91 11.16 -24.28 0.84
C GLU A 91 12.67 -24.11 0.57
N GLU A 92 13.09 -24.21 -0.69
CA GLU A 92 14.47 -23.98 -1.13
C GLU A 92 14.88 -22.50 -1.01
N GLU A 93 14.01 -21.56 -1.41
CA GLU A 93 14.23 -20.12 -1.16
C GLU A 93 14.24 -19.77 0.33
N GLN A 94 13.39 -20.41 1.13
CA GLN A 94 13.36 -20.21 2.58
C GLN A 94 14.65 -20.74 3.24
N ALA A 95 15.13 -21.92 2.85
CA ALA A 95 16.40 -22.47 3.34
C ALA A 95 17.61 -21.59 2.96
N TRP A 96 17.69 -21.19 1.68
CA TRP A 96 18.69 -20.26 1.15
C TRP A 96 18.72 -18.93 1.94
N ARG A 97 17.55 -18.41 2.34
CA ARG A 97 17.41 -17.19 3.16
C ARG A 97 17.90 -17.34 4.59
N VAL A 98 17.71 -18.49 5.23
CA VAL A 98 18.27 -18.76 6.56
C VAL A 98 19.80 -18.83 6.50
N GLU A 99 20.35 -19.50 5.48
CA GLU A 99 21.80 -19.55 5.25
C GLU A 99 22.40 -18.18 4.88
N ALA A 100 21.65 -17.33 4.17
CA ALA A 100 22.05 -15.94 3.89
C ALA A 100 22.34 -15.13 5.16
N MET A 101 21.43 -15.17 6.13
CA MET A 101 21.60 -14.45 7.40
C MET A 101 22.62 -15.13 8.33
N ALA A 102 22.65 -16.47 8.37
CA ALA A 102 23.52 -17.22 9.27
C ALA A 102 25.00 -17.24 8.83
N SER A 103 25.29 -17.25 7.52
CA SER A 103 26.65 -17.37 6.99
C SER A 103 27.48 -16.09 7.05
N GLY A 104 26.86 -14.93 7.25
CA GLY A 104 27.52 -13.62 7.19
C GLY A 104 28.18 -13.31 5.83
N SER A 105 27.87 -14.08 4.79
CA SER A 105 28.62 -14.07 3.53
C SER A 105 28.15 -12.93 2.62
N ALA A 106 29.05 -11.97 2.38
CA ALA A 106 28.75 -10.76 1.61
C ALA A 106 28.17 -11.02 0.21
N LYS A 107 28.45 -12.19 -0.39
CA LYS A 107 27.86 -12.62 -1.67
C LYS A 107 26.36 -12.91 -1.58
N ILE A 108 25.90 -13.60 -0.54
CA ILE A 108 24.48 -13.93 -0.41
C ILE A 108 23.70 -12.70 0.05
N TYR A 109 24.28 -11.86 0.93
CA TYR A 109 23.70 -10.55 1.26
C TYR A 109 23.57 -9.63 0.04
N ALA A 110 24.58 -9.59 -0.85
CA ALA A 110 24.48 -8.84 -2.11
C ALA A 110 23.41 -9.41 -3.07
N ALA A 111 23.25 -10.73 -3.13
CA ALA A 111 22.19 -11.37 -3.92
C ALA A 111 20.78 -11.06 -3.36
N TYR A 112 20.64 -11.03 -2.03
CA TYR A 112 19.41 -10.62 -1.35
C TYR A 112 19.06 -9.15 -1.65
N LEU A 113 20.02 -8.23 -1.49
CA LEU A 113 19.82 -6.82 -1.84
C LEU A 113 19.45 -6.63 -3.32
N LYS A 114 20.06 -7.42 -4.23
CA LYS A 114 19.69 -7.36 -5.65
C LYS A 114 18.25 -7.84 -5.91
N LYS A 115 17.77 -8.92 -5.28
CA LYS A 115 16.36 -9.37 -5.44
C LYS A 115 15.37 -8.29 -4.95
N ILE A 116 15.74 -7.49 -3.96
CA ILE A 116 14.95 -6.32 -3.52
C ILE A 116 15.02 -5.20 -4.56
N ASP A 117 16.21 -4.82 -5.03
CA ASP A 117 16.43 -3.74 -6.01
C ASP A 117 15.71 -4.03 -7.34
N ASP A 118 15.83 -5.26 -7.85
CA ASP A 118 15.12 -5.75 -9.04
C ASP A 118 13.59 -5.62 -8.88
N ALA A 119 13.04 -6.05 -7.74
CA ALA A 119 11.59 -6.02 -7.47
C ALA A 119 11.04 -4.58 -7.33
N TRP A 120 11.75 -3.68 -6.63
CA TRP A 120 11.37 -2.26 -6.59
C TRP A 120 11.50 -1.59 -7.97
N GLY A 121 12.48 -2.02 -8.77
CA GLY A 121 12.65 -1.61 -10.16
C GLY A 121 11.44 -1.97 -11.03
N ASN A 122 10.84 -3.15 -10.83
CA ASN A 122 9.61 -3.58 -11.51
C ASN A 122 8.35 -2.80 -11.02
N LEU A 123 8.25 -2.54 -9.71
CA LEU A 123 7.08 -1.90 -9.10
C LEU A 123 6.90 -0.41 -9.51
N SER A 124 8.00 0.29 -9.75
CA SER A 124 8.01 1.73 -10.07
C SER A 124 7.30 2.11 -11.40
N PRO A 125 7.60 1.50 -12.57
CA PRO A 125 6.91 1.81 -13.82
C PRO A 125 5.43 1.41 -13.78
N LEU A 126 5.09 0.25 -13.21
CA LEU A 126 3.71 -0.21 -13.04
C LEU A 126 2.90 0.78 -12.20
N THR A 127 3.48 1.34 -11.14
CA THR A 127 2.88 2.43 -10.36
C THR A 127 2.56 3.64 -11.22
N LYS A 128 3.51 4.14 -12.05
CA LYS A 128 3.25 5.34 -12.89
C LYS A 128 2.16 5.06 -13.93
N GLN A 129 2.18 3.89 -14.57
CA GLN A 129 1.17 3.49 -15.53
C GLN A 129 -0.21 3.40 -14.86
N MET A 130 -0.28 2.86 -13.64
CA MET A 130 -1.53 2.75 -12.90
C MET A 130 -2.09 4.12 -12.48
N ASP A 131 -1.25 5.03 -12.00
CA ASP A 131 -1.63 6.43 -11.71
C ASP A 131 -2.31 7.10 -12.92
N GLN A 132 -1.85 6.80 -14.15
CA GLN A 132 -2.39 7.33 -15.41
C GLN A 132 -3.65 6.58 -15.89
N THR A 133 -3.67 5.26 -15.75
CA THR A 133 -4.76 4.38 -16.21
C THR A 133 -6.00 4.54 -15.33
N TYR A 134 -5.84 4.52 -14.00
CA TYR A 134 -6.96 4.68 -13.07
C TYR A 134 -7.62 6.06 -13.18
N ALA A 135 -6.85 7.12 -13.45
CA ALA A 135 -7.43 8.43 -13.73
C ALA A 135 -8.22 8.46 -15.04
N SER A 136 -7.77 7.75 -16.08
CA SER A 136 -8.51 7.61 -17.34
C SER A 136 -9.82 6.85 -17.15
N PHE A 137 -9.80 5.83 -16.30
CA PHE A 137 -11.01 5.14 -15.86
C PHE A 137 -11.97 6.09 -15.10
N LEU A 138 -11.48 6.92 -14.17
CA LEU A 138 -12.31 7.88 -13.44
C LEU A 138 -12.85 9.01 -14.33
N ASP A 139 -12.10 9.44 -15.34
CA ASP A 139 -12.58 10.39 -16.36
C ASP A 139 -13.76 9.77 -17.13
N GLN A 140 -13.62 8.53 -17.62
CA GLN A 140 -14.65 7.79 -18.37
C GLN A 140 -15.89 7.46 -17.50
N LEU A 141 -15.67 7.02 -16.27
CA LEU A 141 -16.72 6.74 -15.28
C LEU A 141 -17.60 7.96 -15.03
N ALA A 142 -17.01 9.17 -14.98
CA ALA A 142 -17.73 10.42 -14.79
C ALA A 142 -18.55 10.86 -16.03
N GLU A 143 -18.28 10.31 -17.22
CA GLU A 143 -19.06 10.52 -18.44
C GLU A 143 -20.20 9.48 -18.57
N ASP A 144 -19.90 8.20 -18.38
CA ASP A 144 -20.88 7.10 -18.50
C ASP A 144 -21.83 6.98 -17.30
N HIS A 145 -21.35 7.32 -16.10
CA HIS A 145 -22.08 7.25 -14.84
C HIS A 145 -21.96 8.55 -14.03
N PRO A 146 -22.65 9.64 -14.44
CA PRO A 146 -22.53 10.95 -13.78
C PRO A 146 -22.95 10.98 -12.31
N ASP A 147 -23.72 9.99 -11.83
CA ASP A 147 -24.06 9.80 -10.41
C ASP A 147 -22.89 9.26 -9.57
N LEU A 148 -21.90 8.63 -10.20
CA LEU A 148 -20.70 8.07 -9.58
C LEU A 148 -19.47 8.99 -9.69
N LYS A 149 -19.59 10.12 -10.41
CA LYS A 149 -18.48 11.05 -10.68
C LYS A 149 -17.73 11.52 -9.43
N ASP A 150 -18.47 11.89 -8.39
CA ASP A 150 -17.95 12.43 -7.13
C ASP A 150 -17.99 11.38 -6.00
N ALA A 151 -18.27 10.12 -6.34
CA ALA A 151 -18.24 9.00 -5.40
C ALA A 151 -16.81 8.70 -4.95
N PHE A 152 -16.60 8.61 -3.63
CA PHE A 152 -15.39 7.99 -3.12
C PHE A 152 -15.57 6.47 -3.08
N PHE A 153 -14.57 5.76 -3.59
CA PHE A 153 -14.40 4.32 -3.47
C PHE A 153 -12.92 3.96 -3.62
N GLY A 154 -12.53 2.87 -2.97
CA GLY A 154 -11.33 2.10 -3.29
C GLY A 154 -11.63 0.95 -4.24
N PHE A 155 -10.59 0.22 -4.62
CA PHE A 155 -10.74 -1.07 -5.27
C PHE A 155 -9.54 -1.97 -4.96
N SER A 156 -9.70 -3.27 -5.15
CA SER A 156 -8.57 -4.21 -5.14
C SER A 156 -8.80 -5.41 -6.06
N VAL A 157 -7.85 -6.33 -6.07
CA VAL A 157 -7.77 -7.46 -7.00
C VAL A 157 -8.11 -8.76 -6.27
N ASN A 158 -9.10 -9.49 -6.79
CA ASN A 158 -9.44 -10.84 -6.38
C ASN A 158 -8.36 -11.85 -6.82
N LYS A 159 -8.36 -13.03 -6.21
CA LYS A 159 -7.43 -14.12 -6.57
C LYS A 159 -7.59 -14.67 -7.99
N ASP A 160 -8.75 -14.47 -8.61
CA ASP A 160 -9.03 -14.81 -10.00
C ASP A 160 -8.66 -13.70 -11.01
N GLY A 161 -8.18 -12.55 -10.49
CA GLY A 161 -7.78 -11.39 -11.27
C GLY A 161 -8.88 -10.38 -11.55
N THR A 162 -10.13 -10.63 -11.14
CA THR A 162 -11.20 -9.62 -11.20
C THR A 162 -10.94 -8.46 -10.23
N LEU A 163 -11.44 -7.27 -10.56
CA LEU A 163 -11.44 -6.12 -9.66
C LEU A 163 -12.74 -6.08 -8.85
N PHE A 164 -12.66 -5.68 -7.59
CA PHE A 164 -13.83 -5.49 -6.74
C PHE A 164 -13.73 -4.18 -5.96
N VAL A 165 -14.89 -3.61 -5.63
CA VAL A 165 -15.00 -2.30 -4.98
C VAL A 165 -14.75 -2.43 -3.48
N THR A 166 -14.06 -1.44 -2.94
CA THR A 166 -13.73 -1.35 -1.52
C THR A 166 -14.05 0.06 -1.03
N GLN A 167 -14.21 0.24 0.29
CA GLN A 167 -14.55 1.55 0.90
C GLN A 167 -15.74 2.24 0.22
N ALA A 168 -16.86 1.50 0.12
CA ALA A 168 -18.09 1.92 -0.56
C ALA A 168 -19.05 2.69 0.36
N GLU A 169 -18.54 3.35 1.40
CA GLU A 169 -19.35 4.05 2.39
C GLU A 169 -20.20 5.16 1.74
N GLY A 170 -21.53 4.98 1.76
CA GLY A 170 -22.49 5.90 1.16
C GLY A 170 -22.99 5.49 -0.24
N LEU A 171 -22.48 4.40 -0.81
CA LEU A 171 -22.98 3.82 -2.06
C LEU A 171 -24.02 2.72 -1.79
N ASP A 172 -25.00 2.62 -2.69
CA ASP A 172 -25.93 1.48 -2.70
C ASP A 172 -25.38 0.29 -3.52
N SER A 173 -26.02 -0.86 -3.40
CA SER A 173 -25.62 -2.09 -4.11
C SER A 173 -25.68 -1.97 -5.64
N GLU A 174 -26.61 -1.18 -6.21
CA GLU A 174 -26.66 -0.99 -7.67
C GLU A 174 -25.51 -0.08 -8.12
N GLN A 175 -25.12 0.91 -7.32
CA GLN A 175 -23.92 1.72 -7.54
C GLN A 175 -22.64 0.89 -7.47
N ILE A 176 -22.53 -0.03 -6.50
CA ILE A 176 -21.40 -0.96 -6.37
C ILE A 176 -21.35 -1.91 -7.57
N ASP A 177 -22.46 -2.54 -7.94
CA ASP A 177 -22.55 -3.41 -9.13
C ASP A 177 -22.15 -2.66 -10.42
N ARG A 178 -22.54 -1.38 -10.56
CA ARG A 178 -22.11 -0.52 -11.68
C ARG A 178 -20.61 -0.23 -11.66
N LEU A 179 -20.04 0.09 -10.50
CA LEU A 179 -18.60 0.33 -10.34
C LEU A 179 -17.76 -0.92 -10.64
N GLU A 180 -18.11 -2.09 -10.10
CA GLU A 180 -17.39 -3.33 -10.37
C GLU A 180 -17.47 -3.72 -11.85
N LYS A 181 -18.64 -3.54 -12.47
CA LYS A 181 -18.80 -3.75 -13.92
C LYS A 181 -17.99 -2.76 -14.75
N ALA A 182 -17.84 -1.51 -14.32
CA ALA A 182 -17.02 -0.52 -15.01
C ALA A 182 -15.52 -0.83 -14.86
N LEU A 183 -15.06 -1.18 -13.65
CA LEU A 183 -13.68 -1.58 -13.35
C LEU A 183 -13.26 -2.80 -14.20
N ASN A 184 -14.07 -3.85 -14.21
CA ASN A 184 -13.84 -5.06 -15.01
C ASN A 184 -14.17 -4.90 -16.50
N GLY A 185 -14.72 -3.75 -16.92
CA GLY A 185 -14.96 -3.41 -18.31
C GLY A 185 -13.73 -2.86 -19.04
N SER A 186 -12.64 -2.57 -18.31
CA SER A 186 -11.38 -2.05 -18.85
C SER A 186 -10.28 -3.10 -18.78
N ASP A 187 -10.06 -3.82 -19.89
CA ASP A 187 -9.00 -4.85 -20.03
C ASP A 187 -7.61 -4.31 -19.61
N GLU A 188 -7.32 -3.04 -19.93
CA GLU A 188 -6.05 -2.38 -19.58
C GLU A 188 -5.93 -2.13 -18.07
N LEU A 189 -6.99 -1.66 -17.41
CA LEU A 189 -6.99 -1.47 -15.95
C LEU A 189 -6.90 -2.80 -15.20
N VAL A 190 -7.66 -3.82 -15.65
CA VAL A 190 -7.64 -5.17 -15.06
C VAL A 190 -6.25 -5.78 -15.19
N ALA A 191 -5.66 -5.79 -16.39
CA ALA A 191 -4.32 -6.36 -16.61
C ALA A 191 -3.25 -5.64 -15.76
N LEU A 192 -3.25 -4.31 -15.77
CA LEU A 192 -2.26 -3.52 -15.05
C LEU A 192 -2.41 -3.60 -13.52
N ALA A 193 -3.63 -3.75 -13.01
CA ALA A 193 -3.87 -4.00 -11.58
C ALA A 193 -3.38 -5.39 -11.17
N ASN A 194 -3.50 -6.40 -12.05
CA ASN A 194 -2.93 -7.73 -11.82
C ASN A 194 -1.40 -7.68 -11.76
N ASP A 195 -0.75 -7.07 -12.76
CA ASP A 195 0.71 -6.91 -12.79
C ASP A 195 1.23 -6.10 -11.58
N LEU A 196 0.52 -5.03 -11.18
CA LEU A 196 0.86 -4.23 -10.00
C LEU A 196 0.70 -5.01 -8.69
N ALA A 197 -0.35 -5.82 -8.55
CA ALA A 197 -0.53 -6.68 -7.38
C ALA A 197 0.59 -7.73 -7.28
N ASP A 198 0.99 -8.34 -8.40
CA ASP A 198 2.10 -9.30 -8.43
C ASP A 198 3.45 -8.65 -8.11
N ALA A 199 3.71 -7.43 -8.59
CA ALA A 199 4.91 -6.68 -8.23
C ALA A 199 4.93 -6.28 -6.74
N GLN A 200 3.79 -5.92 -6.14
CA GLN A 200 3.70 -5.65 -4.69
C GLN A 200 3.91 -6.93 -3.86
N ILE A 201 3.36 -8.07 -4.30
CA ILE A 201 3.60 -9.39 -3.69
C ILE A 201 5.09 -9.77 -3.81
N GLU A 202 5.74 -9.53 -4.95
CA GLU A 202 7.17 -9.78 -5.11
C GLU A 202 8.00 -8.90 -4.17
N VAL A 203 7.76 -7.58 -4.11
CA VAL A 203 8.48 -6.66 -3.23
C VAL A 203 8.28 -7.01 -1.76
N PHE A 204 7.05 -7.34 -1.33
CA PHE A 204 6.78 -7.75 0.05
C PHE A 204 7.54 -9.04 0.40
N ASN A 205 7.41 -10.08 -0.41
CA ASN A 205 8.10 -11.34 -0.15
C ASN A 205 9.62 -11.22 -0.32
N ALA A 206 10.12 -10.27 -1.11
CA ALA A 206 11.54 -9.92 -1.19
C ALA A 206 12.05 -9.27 0.11
N HIS A 207 11.30 -8.33 0.70
CA HIS A 207 11.72 -7.54 1.86
C HIS A 207 11.40 -8.21 3.22
N ASP A 208 10.14 -8.59 3.42
CA ASP A 208 9.59 -9.06 4.71
C ASP A 208 9.46 -10.57 4.81
N GLY A 209 9.75 -11.32 3.74
CA GLY A 209 9.74 -12.78 3.72
C GLY A 209 10.84 -13.47 4.57
N PHE A 210 11.31 -12.81 5.64
CA PHE A 210 11.92 -13.43 6.82
C PHE A 210 10.91 -13.57 7.98
N ASN A 211 9.88 -12.73 8.03
CA ASN A 211 8.77 -12.81 8.97
C ASN A 211 7.72 -13.82 8.47
N THR A 212 7.95 -15.11 8.72
CA THR A 212 7.05 -16.20 8.29
C THR A 212 5.63 -16.14 8.89
N GLN A 213 5.31 -15.15 9.72
CA GLN A 213 3.96 -14.90 10.23
C GLN A 213 3.13 -13.95 9.34
N LYS A 214 3.78 -13.15 8.48
CA LYS A 214 3.12 -12.31 7.46
C LYS A 214 3.58 -12.71 6.07
N THR A 215 2.64 -13.10 5.22
CA THR A 215 2.88 -13.42 3.80
C THR A 215 1.80 -12.78 2.96
N LEU A 216 2.17 -12.01 1.95
CA LEU A 216 1.25 -11.49 0.94
C LEU A 216 1.21 -12.46 -0.25
N SER A 217 0.02 -12.71 -0.78
CA SER A 217 -0.25 -13.68 -1.85
C SER A 217 -1.58 -13.34 -2.53
N ARG A 218 -1.85 -13.90 -3.71
CA ARG A 218 -3.13 -13.65 -4.41
C ARG A 218 -4.38 -14.07 -3.63
N ASP A 219 -4.29 -15.04 -2.71
CA ASP A 219 -5.43 -15.46 -1.88
C ASP A 219 -5.80 -14.44 -0.78
N ASN A 220 -4.88 -13.56 -0.35
CA ASN A 220 -5.14 -12.54 0.69
C ASN A 220 -4.88 -11.09 0.24
N TYR A 221 -4.44 -10.87 -1.01
CA TYR A 221 -4.10 -9.55 -1.53
C TYR A 221 -5.29 -8.57 -1.42
N GLY A 222 -6.46 -8.94 -1.97
CA GLY A 222 -7.65 -8.09 -1.95
C GLY A 222 -8.17 -7.74 -0.55
N GLU A 223 -8.02 -8.67 0.39
CA GLU A 223 -8.39 -8.48 1.81
C GLU A 223 -7.42 -7.55 2.54
N THR A 224 -6.13 -7.56 2.17
CA THR A 224 -5.06 -6.84 2.86
C THR A 224 -4.81 -5.45 2.25
N ILE A 225 -4.78 -5.34 0.93
CA ILE A 225 -4.38 -4.14 0.19
C ILE A 225 -5.59 -3.50 -0.47
N ASP A 226 -5.83 -2.23 -0.17
CA ASP A 226 -6.63 -1.31 -0.97
C ASP A 226 -5.75 -0.60 -2.01
N MET A 227 -5.84 -1.06 -3.27
CA MET A 227 -5.04 -0.52 -4.37
C MET A 227 -5.55 0.87 -4.76
N GLY A 228 -6.88 1.04 -4.88
CA GLY A 228 -7.48 2.32 -5.22
C GLY A 228 -7.11 3.44 -4.24
N VAL A 229 -7.17 3.17 -2.93
CA VAL A 229 -6.84 4.18 -1.91
C VAL A 229 -5.33 4.42 -1.78
N ASP A 230 -4.47 3.42 -2.00
CA ASP A 230 -3.01 3.63 -2.13
C ASP A 230 -2.68 4.58 -3.29
N ILE A 231 -3.27 4.38 -4.48
CA ILE A 231 -3.10 5.27 -5.65
C ILE A 231 -3.59 6.70 -5.36
N LEU A 232 -4.83 6.84 -4.87
CA LEU A 232 -5.47 8.13 -4.64
C LEU A 232 -4.72 8.96 -3.58
N THR A 233 -4.45 8.38 -2.41
CA THR A 233 -3.78 9.09 -1.31
C THR A 233 -2.34 9.48 -1.67
N ARG A 234 -1.60 8.59 -2.35
CA ARG A 234 -0.24 8.83 -2.83
C ARG A 234 -0.16 10.02 -3.75
N HIS A 235 -1.06 10.10 -4.74
CA HIS A 235 -1.13 11.29 -5.57
C HIS A 235 -1.46 12.55 -4.76
N LEU A 236 -2.45 12.49 -3.87
CA LEU A 236 -2.84 13.64 -3.07
C LEU A 236 -1.66 14.20 -2.27
N ALA A 237 -0.85 13.34 -1.66
CA ALA A 237 0.38 13.72 -0.96
C ALA A 237 1.49 14.26 -1.89
N ARG A 238 1.61 13.77 -3.14
CA ARG A 238 2.49 14.40 -4.15
C ARG A 238 2.07 15.84 -4.48
N SER A 239 0.76 16.11 -4.51
CA SER A 239 0.19 17.44 -4.82
C SER A 239 0.15 18.40 -3.63
N ALA A 240 0.31 17.89 -2.40
CA ALA A 240 0.07 18.64 -1.17
C ALA A 240 1.30 19.45 -0.68
N PRO A 241 1.10 20.65 -0.10
CA PRO A 241 2.17 21.42 0.54
C PRO A 241 2.93 20.63 1.61
N ARG A 242 4.25 20.82 1.68
CA ARG A 242 5.16 20.20 2.67
C ARG A 242 5.56 21.14 3.82
N ASP A 243 4.81 22.22 3.99
CA ASP A 243 4.97 23.23 5.05
C ASP A 243 4.24 22.86 6.37
N GLY A 244 3.61 21.68 6.40
CA GLY A 244 2.80 21.19 7.52
C GLY A 244 1.30 21.49 7.40
N THR A 245 0.86 22.40 6.52
CA THR A 245 -0.57 22.75 6.36
C THR A 245 -1.42 21.57 5.89
N ALA A 246 -0.82 20.63 5.14
CA ALA A 246 -1.47 19.43 4.63
C ALA A 246 -1.04 18.14 5.35
N ALA A 247 -0.60 18.22 6.61
CA ALA A 247 -0.11 17.06 7.38
C ALA A 247 -1.07 15.84 7.35
N ALA A 248 -2.40 16.08 7.43
CA ALA A 248 -3.40 15.02 7.35
C ALA A 248 -3.41 14.26 5.99
N ILE A 249 -3.04 14.91 4.89
CA ILE A 249 -2.95 14.27 3.56
C ILE A 249 -1.70 13.39 3.49
N HIS A 250 -0.55 13.89 3.98
CA HIS A 250 0.68 13.11 4.04
C HIS A 250 0.56 11.90 4.99
N GLN A 251 -0.14 12.08 6.12
CA GLN A 251 -0.47 11.00 7.06
C GLN A 251 -1.37 9.95 6.40
N ARG A 252 -2.46 10.33 5.71
CA ARG A 252 -3.31 9.38 4.98
C ARG A 252 -2.54 8.59 3.92
N ASN A 253 -1.64 9.24 3.16
CA ASN A 253 -0.73 8.54 2.24
C ASN A 253 0.26 7.60 2.96
N TRP A 254 0.67 7.91 4.19
CA TRP A 254 1.48 7.00 4.98
C TRP A 254 0.65 5.78 5.40
N ASP A 255 -0.51 5.99 6.02
CA ASP A 255 -1.36 4.93 6.56
C ASP A 255 -1.97 4.05 5.45
N SER A 256 -2.25 4.64 4.28
CA SER A 256 -2.80 3.95 3.11
C SER A 256 -1.73 3.44 2.14
N ASN A 257 -0.44 3.65 2.40
CA ASN A 257 0.60 3.08 1.55
C ASN A 257 0.48 1.55 1.59
N TRP A 258 0.43 0.88 0.43
CA TRP A 258 0.25 -0.58 0.38
C TRP A 258 1.20 -1.35 1.32
N TYR A 259 2.45 -0.87 1.49
CA TYR A 259 3.44 -1.49 2.37
C TYR A 259 3.10 -1.36 3.87
N ASN A 260 2.38 -0.31 4.25
CA ASN A 260 1.92 -0.07 5.62
C ASN A 260 0.54 -0.67 5.92
N GLN A 261 -0.15 -1.23 4.92
CA GLN A 261 -1.43 -1.93 5.07
C GLN A 261 -1.28 -3.41 5.54
N ILE A 262 -0.06 -3.87 5.86
CA ILE A 262 0.29 -5.30 6.05
C ILE A 262 0.68 -5.65 7.48
#